data_AF-A0A962BR98-F1
#
_entry.id   AF-A0A962BR98-F1
#
_cell.length_a   1.000
_cell.length_b   1.000
_cell.length_c   1.000
_cell.angle_alpha   90.00
_cell.angle_beta   90.00
_cell.angle_gamma   90.00
#
_symmetry.space_group_name_H-M   'P 1'
#
loop_
_entity.id
_entity.type
_entity.pdbx_description
1 polymer ?
#
loop_
_entity_poly.entity_id
_entity_poly.type
_entity_poly.pdbx_seq_one_letter_code
_entity_poly.pdbx_strand_id
1 'polypeptide(L)'
;MKRNDAHRESGFSLIELSIVLMIAGIIFAGFISFYEMRIRSQRQQATQENMAAVQIAIHDFLSQHSRLPCPARTDLPPQSADYGIEQPCTETSPPPEGIITTYTPDNEKVSIGAVPVRTLGIADSFAQDGWKGRMSYAVTTELAKEGRPSGMNISMQGVIRILGAEKTDILVPPALYTLISHGPSGTGALGASGRRLACVAEDVLEHENCNDDGIFLVSVRSDAPNEFFYDDIVLHDRNISYNKDTVLARTVESLIACQNRSSFYRPTDPSADEEGCIQASISTGKCQSGYVMSGVDSRGQIQCAPKMESGLCQNGEVLLGYDQNGGLICDGVVKKMLACGQQGLLFVGEGSPGANAAGCRAAALPSSP
;
A
#
# COMPACT_ATOMS: atom_id res chain seq x y z
N MET A 1 -59.00 56.48 17.69
CA MET A 1 -58.04 56.49 16.57
C MET A 1 -56.85 55.63 16.94
N LYS A 2 -56.75 54.40 16.40
CA LYS A 2 -55.55 53.55 16.52
C LYS A 2 -54.66 53.85 15.32
N ARG A 3 -53.44 54.32 15.56
CA ARG A 3 -52.39 54.46 14.52
C ARG A 3 -51.92 53.04 14.16
N ASN A 4 -52.02 52.68 12.89
CA ASN A 4 -51.37 51.48 12.38
C ASN A 4 -49.91 51.84 12.10
N ASP A 5 -49.01 51.32 12.93
CA ASP A 5 -47.58 51.36 12.65
C ASP A 5 -47.29 50.35 11.54
N ALA A 6 -47.06 50.85 10.33
CA ALA A 6 -46.64 50.04 9.20
C ALA A 6 -45.18 49.61 9.44
N HIS A 7 -44.97 48.32 9.73
CA HIS A 7 -43.64 47.72 9.74
C HIS A 7 -43.04 47.85 8.33
N ARG A 8 -41.96 48.63 8.21
CA ARG A 8 -41.10 48.65 7.03
C ARG A 8 -40.31 47.35 7.01
N GLU A 9 -40.70 46.43 6.15
CA GLU A 9 -39.88 45.28 5.75
C GLU A 9 -38.61 45.81 5.06
N SER A 10 -37.45 45.67 5.71
CA SER A 10 -36.15 45.93 5.09
C SER A 10 -35.83 44.76 4.15
N GLY A 11 -36.16 44.92 2.87
CA GLY A 11 -35.76 43.96 1.84
C GLY A 11 -34.23 43.88 1.74
N PHE A 12 -33.69 42.67 1.73
CA PHE A 12 -32.26 42.42 1.49
C PHE A 12 -31.82 43.09 0.19
N SER A 13 -30.66 43.75 0.23
CA SER A 13 -30.12 44.40 -0.97
C SER A 13 -29.62 43.34 -1.95
N LEU A 14 -29.87 43.55 -3.25
CA LEU A 14 -29.36 42.66 -4.31
C LEU A 14 -27.83 42.51 -4.27
N ILE A 15 -27.13 43.54 -3.77
CA ILE A 15 -25.66 43.50 -3.60
C ILE A 15 -25.22 42.63 -2.42
N GLU A 16 -26.06 42.53 -1.38
CA GLU A 16 -25.75 41.71 -0.20
C GLU A 16 -25.91 40.23 -0.55
N LEU A 17 -26.97 39.88 -1.29
CA LEU A 17 -27.16 38.53 -1.81
C LEU A 17 -26.03 38.12 -2.79
N SER A 18 -25.57 39.04 -3.65
CA SER A 18 -24.49 38.72 -4.61
C SER A 18 -23.15 38.48 -3.92
N ILE A 19 -22.81 39.25 -2.88
CA ILE A 19 -21.60 39.03 -2.07
C ILE A 19 -21.70 37.69 -1.32
N VAL A 20 -22.86 37.35 -0.75
CA VAL A 20 -23.07 36.06 -0.07
C VAL A 20 -22.88 34.89 -1.03
N LEU A 21 -23.46 34.97 -2.23
CA LEU A 21 -23.30 33.92 -3.25
C LEU A 21 -21.85 33.81 -3.75
N MET A 22 -21.15 34.94 -3.89
CA MET A 22 -19.73 34.95 -4.24
C MET A 22 -18.89 34.23 -3.18
N ILE A 23 -19.08 34.56 -1.90
CA ILE A 23 -18.36 33.92 -0.79
C ILE A 23 -18.72 32.42 -0.71
N ALA A 24 -20.01 32.08 -0.83
CA ALA A 24 -20.46 30.70 -0.84
C ALA A 24 -19.82 29.90 -1.99
N GLY A 25 -19.74 30.47 -3.19
CA GLY A 25 -19.12 29.83 -4.36
C GLY A 25 -17.65 29.48 -4.12
N ILE A 26 -16.89 30.39 -3.48
CA ILE A 26 -15.48 30.15 -3.14
C ILE A 26 -15.35 29.02 -2.10
N ILE A 27 -16.21 29.01 -1.08
CA ILE A 27 -16.21 27.95 -0.06
C ILE A 27 -16.57 26.59 -0.67
N PHE A 28 -17.59 26.53 -1.52
CA PHE A 28 -18.00 25.29 -2.20
C PHE A 28 -16.89 24.73 -3.08
N ALA A 29 -16.13 25.58 -3.79
CA ALA A 29 -15.00 25.14 -4.60
C ALA A 29 -13.91 24.46 -3.75
N GLY A 30 -13.59 25.01 -2.58
CA GLY A 30 -12.64 24.39 -1.64
C GLY A 30 -13.13 23.06 -1.06
N PHE A 31 -14.44 22.96 -0.79
CA PHE A 31 -15.06 21.76 -0.25
C PHE A 31 -14.99 20.57 -1.22
N ILE A 32 -15.18 20.80 -2.53
CA ILE A 32 -15.09 19.75 -3.56
C ILE A 32 -13.69 19.12 -3.57
N SER A 33 -12.63 19.94 -3.55
CA SER A 33 -11.24 19.44 -3.54
C SER A 33 -10.92 18.59 -2.31
N PHE A 34 -11.40 19.00 -1.13
CA PHE A 34 -11.22 18.21 0.10
C PHE A 34 -12.01 16.90 0.06
N TYR A 35 -13.22 16.92 -0.48
CA TYR A 35 -14.08 15.75 -0.62
C TYR A 35 -13.46 14.70 -1.56
N GLU A 36 -12.87 15.12 -2.69
CA GLU A 36 -12.16 14.23 -3.60
C GLU A 36 -10.97 13.55 -2.92
N MET A 37 -10.17 14.28 -2.13
CA MET A 37 -9.04 13.72 -1.39
C MET A 37 -9.49 12.62 -0.42
N ARG A 38 -10.61 12.84 0.29
CA ARG A 38 -11.22 11.85 1.18
C ARG A 38 -11.69 10.59 0.44
N ILE A 39 -12.35 10.74 -0.70
CA ILE A 39 -12.78 9.60 -1.53
C ILE A 39 -11.57 8.83 -2.06
N ARG A 40 -10.54 9.51 -2.56
CA ARG A 40 -9.33 8.87 -3.08
C ARG A 40 -8.64 8.04 -1.99
N SER A 41 -8.50 8.60 -0.78
CA SER A 41 -7.95 7.87 0.37
C SER A 41 -8.78 6.64 0.74
N GLN A 42 -10.12 6.74 0.74
CA GLN A 42 -10.99 5.59 0.98
C GLN A 42 -10.86 4.50 -0.09
N ARG A 43 -10.74 4.87 -1.36
CA ARG A 43 -10.57 3.90 -2.46
C ARG A 43 -9.23 3.19 -2.36
N GLN A 44 -8.15 3.91 -2.08
CA GLN A 44 -6.83 3.31 -1.87
C GLN A 44 -6.83 2.36 -0.68
N GLN A 45 -7.44 2.76 0.44
CA GLN A 45 -7.58 1.90 1.61
C GLN A 45 -8.36 0.61 1.28
N ALA A 46 -9.49 0.74 0.57
CA ALA A 46 -10.28 -0.41 0.14
C ALA A 46 -9.50 -1.35 -0.79
N THR A 47 -8.70 -0.81 -1.72
CA THR A 47 -7.82 -1.63 -2.57
C THR A 47 -6.82 -2.41 -1.74
N GLN A 48 -6.14 -1.75 -0.80
CA GLN A 48 -5.14 -2.40 0.06
C GLN A 48 -5.77 -3.50 0.93
N GLU A 49 -6.92 -3.22 1.55
CA GLU A 49 -7.68 -4.19 2.34
C GLU A 49 -8.13 -5.40 1.50
N ASN A 50 -8.52 -5.19 0.24
CA ASN A 50 -8.92 -6.28 -0.65
C ASN A 50 -7.74 -7.11 -1.13
N MET A 51 -6.66 -6.48 -1.59
CA MET A 51 -5.43 -7.16 -2.02
C MET A 51 -4.86 -8.02 -0.89
N ALA A 52 -4.86 -7.48 0.33
CA ALA A 52 -4.47 -8.16 1.54
C ALA A 52 -5.30 -9.42 1.83
N ALA A 53 -6.63 -9.31 1.77
CA ALA A 53 -7.52 -10.44 1.99
C ALA A 53 -7.28 -11.55 0.96
N VAL A 54 -7.07 -11.18 -0.31
CA VAL A 54 -6.69 -12.13 -1.38
C VAL A 54 -5.35 -12.80 -1.06
N GLN A 55 -4.36 -12.03 -0.63
CA GLN A 55 -3.04 -12.55 -0.26
C GLN A 55 -3.10 -13.58 0.87
N ILE A 56 -3.84 -13.27 1.94
CA ILE A 56 -4.05 -14.20 3.06
C ILE A 56 -4.69 -15.50 2.56
N ALA A 57 -5.69 -15.40 1.69
CA ALA A 57 -6.37 -16.56 1.14
C ALA A 57 -5.45 -17.40 0.24
N ILE A 58 -4.58 -16.76 -0.56
CA ILE A 58 -3.55 -17.46 -1.36
C ILE A 58 -2.59 -18.24 -0.45
N HIS A 59 -2.18 -17.65 0.68
CA HIS A 59 -1.29 -18.31 1.64
C HIS A 59 -1.98 -19.47 2.37
N ASP A 60 -3.24 -19.31 2.75
CA ASP A 60 -4.04 -20.40 3.33
C ASP A 60 -4.18 -21.56 2.33
N PHE A 61 -4.51 -21.26 1.07
CA PHE A 61 -4.55 -22.24 -0.02
C PHE A 61 -3.21 -22.97 -0.19
N LEU A 62 -2.10 -22.23 -0.18
CA LEU A 62 -0.75 -22.80 -0.26
C LEU A 62 -0.46 -23.77 0.90
N SER A 63 -0.91 -23.45 2.12
CA SER A 63 -0.71 -24.30 3.29
C SER A 63 -1.47 -25.63 3.20
N GLN A 64 -2.65 -25.62 2.58
CA GLN A 64 -3.52 -26.78 2.45
C GLN A 64 -3.18 -27.65 1.23
N HIS A 65 -2.82 -27.01 0.12
CA HIS A 65 -2.62 -27.68 -1.17
C HIS A 65 -1.14 -27.84 -1.58
N SER A 66 -0.21 -27.24 -0.83
CA SER A 66 1.24 -27.25 -1.15
C SER A 66 1.57 -26.71 -2.56
N ARG A 67 0.69 -25.89 -3.12
CA ARG A 67 0.85 -25.19 -4.40
C ARG A 67 0.15 -23.84 -4.36
N LEU A 68 0.52 -22.94 -5.26
CA LEU A 68 -0.23 -21.71 -5.47
C LEU A 68 -1.51 -22.00 -6.28
N PRO A 69 -2.55 -21.16 -6.12
CA PRO A 69 -3.75 -21.29 -6.94
C PRO A 69 -3.43 -20.86 -8.37
N CYS A 70 -4.10 -21.47 -9.34
CA CYS A 70 -4.04 -21.01 -10.71
C CYS A 70 -4.97 -19.81 -10.93
N PRO A 71 -4.68 -18.93 -11.91
CA PRO A 71 -5.59 -17.84 -12.22
C PRO A 71 -6.97 -18.35 -12.64
N ALA A 72 -8.00 -17.56 -12.34
CA ALA A 72 -9.33 -17.76 -12.88
C ALA A 72 -9.46 -17.11 -14.26
N ARG A 73 -10.47 -17.53 -15.00
CA ARG A 73 -10.79 -16.94 -16.31
C ARG A 73 -11.20 -15.49 -16.17
N THR A 74 -10.66 -14.64 -17.03
CA THR A 74 -10.97 -13.21 -17.03
C THR A 74 -12.30 -12.87 -17.68
N ASP A 75 -12.75 -13.69 -18.63
CA ASP A 75 -13.87 -13.46 -19.55
C ASP A 75 -15.27 -13.76 -18.96
N LEU A 76 -15.33 -14.33 -17.76
CA LEU A 76 -16.59 -14.72 -17.13
C LEU A 76 -17.19 -13.58 -16.28
N PRO A 77 -18.53 -13.38 -16.34
CA PRO A 77 -19.23 -12.48 -15.44
C PRO A 77 -19.49 -13.13 -14.07
N PRO A 78 -19.71 -12.35 -12.98
CA PRO A 78 -19.92 -12.88 -11.64
C PRO A 78 -21.08 -13.90 -11.50
N GLN A 79 -22.08 -13.84 -12.39
CA GLN A 79 -23.21 -14.76 -12.37
C GLN A 79 -22.87 -16.16 -12.91
N SER A 80 -21.72 -16.32 -13.58
CA SER A 80 -21.28 -17.63 -14.08
C SER A 80 -20.94 -18.57 -12.92
N ALA A 81 -21.26 -19.85 -13.06
CA ALA A 81 -20.86 -20.87 -12.09
C ALA A 81 -19.33 -20.97 -12.00
N ASP A 82 -18.64 -20.84 -13.14
CA ASP A 82 -17.19 -20.96 -13.26
C ASP A 82 -16.44 -19.66 -12.91
N TYR A 83 -17.14 -18.60 -12.51
CA TYR A 83 -16.53 -17.34 -12.11
C TYR A 83 -15.66 -17.52 -10.86
N GLY A 84 -14.44 -16.97 -10.88
CA GLY A 84 -13.55 -17.01 -9.72
C GLY A 84 -13.06 -18.42 -9.34
N ILE A 85 -13.25 -19.40 -10.23
CA ILE A 85 -12.71 -20.75 -10.08
C ILE A 85 -11.39 -20.83 -10.84
N GLU A 86 -10.34 -21.30 -10.18
CA GLU A 86 -9.04 -21.52 -10.80
C GLU A 86 -9.18 -22.45 -12.00
N GLN A 87 -8.47 -22.18 -13.09
CA GLN A 87 -8.37 -23.14 -14.18
C GLN A 87 -7.02 -23.84 -14.13
N PRO A 88 -6.92 -25.10 -14.58
CA PRO A 88 -5.67 -25.82 -14.59
C PRO A 88 -4.54 -25.02 -15.29
N CYS A 89 -3.44 -24.77 -14.57
CA CYS A 89 -2.21 -24.24 -15.15
C CYS A 89 -1.56 -25.35 -15.98
N THR A 90 -1.99 -25.50 -17.22
CA THR A 90 -1.49 -26.54 -18.12
C THR A 90 -0.31 -26.06 -18.93
N GLU A 91 0.60 -26.98 -19.25
CA GLU A 91 1.66 -26.77 -20.25
C GLU A 91 1.11 -26.73 -21.69
N THR A 92 -0.16 -27.11 -21.89
CA THR A 92 -0.77 -27.19 -23.21
C THR A 92 -1.08 -25.79 -23.75
N SER A 93 -0.65 -25.55 -24.99
CA SER A 93 -1.02 -24.39 -25.78
C SER A 93 -2.16 -24.77 -26.73
N PRO A 94 -3.27 -24.00 -26.81
CA PRO A 94 -3.50 -22.73 -26.11
C PRO A 94 -3.92 -22.92 -24.63
N PRO A 95 -3.65 -21.93 -23.76
CA PRO A 95 -4.17 -21.93 -22.39
C PRO A 95 -5.71 -21.87 -22.37
N PRO A 96 -6.34 -22.14 -21.21
CA PRO A 96 -7.78 -21.92 -21.03
C PRO A 96 -8.17 -20.49 -21.42
N GLU A 97 -9.36 -20.33 -21.99
CA GLU A 97 -9.87 -19.04 -22.44
C GLU A 97 -9.87 -18.02 -21.30
N GLY A 98 -9.43 -16.79 -21.59
CA GLY A 98 -9.33 -15.73 -20.60
C GLY A 98 -8.14 -15.86 -19.64
N ILE A 99 -7.21 -16.80 -19.87
CA ILE A 99 -5.93 -16.89 -19.17
C ILE A 99 -4.80 -16.74 -20.18
N ILE A 100 -3.79 -15.94 -19.82
CA ILE A 100 -2.62 -15.72 -20.65
C ILE A 100 -1.48 -16.53 -20.05
N THR A 101 -0.74 -17.24 -20.89
CA THR A 101 0.50 -17.92 -20.51
C THR A 101 1.62 -17.35 -21.35
N THR A 102 2.59 -16.74 -20.67
CA THR A 102 3.74 -16.08 -21.26
C THR A 102 5.03 -16.69 -20.72
N TYR A 103 6.14 -16.28 -21.32
CA TYR A 103 7.48 -16.73 -20.97
C TYR A 103 8.32 -15.54 -20.54
N THR A 104 9.02 -15.68 -19.43
CA THR A 104 10.07 -14.73 -19.05
C THR A 104 11.20 -14.76 -20.09
N PRO A 105 12.11 -13.77 -20.10
CA PRO A 105 13.31 -13.80 -20.95
C PRO A 105 14.17 -15.07 -20.77
N ASP A 106 14.10 -15.70 -19.60
CA ASP A 106 14.79 -16.95 -19.26
C ASP A 106 14.00 -18.22 -19.65
N ASN A 107 12.91 -18.06 -20.43
CA ASN A 107 12.03 -19.11 -20.92
C ASN A 107 11.28 -19.88 -19.80
N GLU A 108 10.95 -19.18 -18.71
CA GLU A 108 10.15 -19.72 -17.61
C GLU A 108 8.69 -19.27 -17.72
N LYS A 109 7.75 -20.11 -17.30
CA LYS A 109 6.32 -19.88 -17.55
C LYS A 109 5.66 -19.03 -16.46
N VAL A 110 4.89 -18.03 -16.90
CA VAL A 110 4.02 -17.21 -16.07
C VAL A 110 2.59 -17.32 -16.58
N SER A 111 1.64 -17.59 -15.68
CA SER A 111 0.22 -17.61 -15.97
C SER A 111 -0.45 -16.38 -15.38
N ILE A 112 -1.19 -15.63 -16.20
CA ILE A 112 -1.83 -14.35 -15.86
C ILE A 112 -3.34 -14.46 -16.12
N GLY A 113 -4.15 -14.02 -15.15
CA GLY A 113 -5.61 -14.05 -15.26
C GLY A 113 -6.30 -13.28 -14.15
N ALA A 114 -7.55 -13.66 -13.84
CA ALA A 114 -8.31 -13.07 -12.74
C ALA A 114 -7.97 -13.74 -11.41
N VAL A 115 -8.21 -13.04 -10.30
CA VAL A 115 -8.11 -13.61 -8.95
C VAL A 115 -9.13 -14.76 -8.77
N PRO A 116 -8.71 -15.96 -8.35
CA PRO A 116 -9.59 -17.13 -8.18
C PRO A 116 -10.37 -17.09 -6.84
N VAL A 117 -11.14 -16.02 -6.62
CA VAL A 117 -11.85 -15.73 -5.35
C VAL A 117 -12.70 -16.87 -4.80
N ARG A 118 -13.41 -17.63 -5.65
CA ARG A 118 -14.25 -18.75 -5.18
C ARG A 118 -13.42 -19.97 -4.81
N THR A 119 -12.33 -20.21 -5.52
CA THR A 119 -11.34 -21.25 -5.14
C THR A 119 -10.70 -20.91 -3.80
N LEU A 120 -10.43 -19.63 -3.59
CA LEU A 120 -9.85 -19.09 -2.36
C LEU A 120 -10.86 -18.99 -1.20
N GLY A 121 -12.13 -19.31 -1.42
CA GLY A 121 -13.17 -19.24 -0.37
C GLY A 121 -13.50 -17.82 0.10
N ILE A 122 -13.20 -16.79 -0.69
CA ILE A 122 -13.47 -15.38 -0.38
C ILE A 122 -14.55 -14.79 -1.29
N ALA A 123 -15.20 -13.72 -0.84
CA ALA A 123 -16.29 -13.10 -1.60
C ALA A 123 -15.80 -12.47 -2.93
N ASP A 124 -16.65 -12.52 -3.96
CA ASP A 124 -16.34 -11.99 -5.30
C ASP A 124 -15.91 -10.51 -5.30
N SER A 125 -16.35 -9.72 -4.31
CA SER A 125 -15.96 -8.32 -4.13
C SER A 125 -14.48 -8.11 -3.82
N PHE A 126 -13.81 -9.11 -3.25
CA PHE A 126 -12.37 -9.05 -2.96
C PHE A 126 -11.52 -9.11 -4.22
N ALA A 127 -12.08 -9.50 -5.37
CA ALA A 127 -11.38 -9.38 -6.66
C ALA A 127 -11.32 -7.94 -7.18
N GLN A 128 -12.07 -7.01 -6.58
CA GLN A 128 -12.20 -5.62 -7.05
C GLN A 128 -11.31 -4.69 -6.24
N ASP A 129 -10.74 -3.68 -6.91
CA ASP A 129 -10.11 -2.54 -6.27
C ASP A 129 -11.14 -1.50 -5.79
N GLY A 130 -10.67 -0.42 -5.15
CA GLY A 130 -11.50 0.69 -4.68
C GLY A 130 -12.18 1.48 -5.79
N TRP A 131 -11.76 1.34 -7.05
CA TRP A 131 -12.35 1.94 -8.24
C TRP A 131 -13.29 1.00 -8.99
N LYS A 132 -13.53 -0.20 -8.45
CA LYS A 132 -14.38 -1.26 -9.01
C LYS A 132 -13.79 -1.93 -10.26
N GLY A 133 -12.52 -1.68 -10.57
CA GLY A 133 -11.75 -2.51 -11.49
C GLY A 133 -11.46 -3.86 -10.86
N ARG A 134 -11.49 -4.95 -11.64
CA ARG A 134 -11.04 -6.25 -11.14
C ARG A 134 -9.53 -6.38 -11.30
N MET A 135 -8.90 -6.87 -10.25
CA MET A 135 -7.45 -7.07 -10.17
C MET A 135 -6.99 -8.21 -11.07
N SER A 136 -5.78 -8.05 -11.62
CA SER A 136 -5.08 -9.13 -12.31
C SER A 136 -4.25 -9.94 -11.31
N TYR A 137 -4.13 -11.24 -11.56
CA TYR A 137 -3.30 -12.17 -10.80
C TYR A 137 -2.34 -12.87 -11.75
N ALA A 138 -1.05 -12.85 -11.42
CA ALA A 138 -0.03 -13.58 -12.14
C ALA A 138 0.71 -14.53 -11.20
N VAL A 139 1.03 -15.73 -11.67
CA VAL A 139 1.69 -16.77 -10.89
C VAL A 139 2.75 -17.48 -11.72
N THR A 140 3.86 -17.85 -11.08
CA THR A 140 4.84 -18.75 -11.67
C THR A 140 4.17 -20.10 -11.90
N THR A 141 3.96 -20.48 -13.17
CA THR A 141 3.11 -21.62 -13.55
C THR A 141 3.54 -22.92 -12.88
N GLU A 142 4.86 -23.16 -12.75
CA GLU A 142 5.42 -24.34 -12.09
C GLU A 142 5.03 -24.48 -10.61
N LEU A 143 4.76 -23.36 -9.93
CA LEU A 143 4.39 -23.35 -8.52
C LEU A 143 2.89 -23.62 -8.30
N ALA A 144 2.08 -23.51 -9.35
CA ALA A 144 0.64 -23.68 -9.31
C ALA A 144 0.14 -25.04 -9.85
N LYS A 145 1.06 -25.91 -10.32
CA LYS A 145 0.73 -27.24 -10.86
C LYS A 145 0.16 -28.19 -9.80
N GLU A 146 -0.86 -28.95 -10.21
CA GLU A 146 -1.40 -30.06 -9.43
C GLU A 146 -0.44 -31.25 -9.37
N GLY A 147 -0.51 -32.03 -8.30
CA GLY A 147 0.27 -33.26 -8.17
C GLY A 147 1.74 -33.08 -7.76
N ARG A 148 2.15 -31.89 -7.31
CA ARG A 148 3.47 -31.69 -6.68
C ARG A 148 3.59 -32.59 -5.43
N PRO A 149 4.61 -33.46 -5.34
CA PRO A 149 4.75 -34.34 -4.19
C PRO A 149 5.06 -33.55 -2.91
N SER A 150 4.20 -33.71 -1.91
CA SER A 150 4.38 -33.15 -0.57
C SER A 150 5.70 -33.66 0.04
N GLY A 151 6.65 -32.77 0.29
CA GLY A 151 7.95 -33.11 0.90
C GLY A 151 9.18 -32.94 0.00
N MET A 152 9.05 -32.47 -1.24
CA MET A 152 10.22 -32.00 -1.99
C MET A 152 10.71 -30.67 -1.39
N ASN A 153 12.02 -30.54 -1.18
CA ASN A 153 12.66 -29.31 -0.75
C ASN A 153 12.23 -28.20 -1.72
N ILE A 154 11.32 -27.32 -1.27
CA ILE A 154 10.66 -26.37 -2.14
C ILE A 154 11.69 -25.33 -2.52
N SER A 155 12.37 -25.52 -3.65
CA SER A 155 13.00 -24.41 -4.33
C SER A 155 11.87 -23.52 -4.84
N MET A 156 11.31 -22.68 -3.96
CA MET A 156 10.35 -21.61 -4.27
C MET A 156 11.10 -20.53 -5.04
N GLN A 157 11.58 -20.89 -6.23
CA GLN A 157 12.14 -19.95 -7.19
C GLN A 157 10.97 -19.43 -7.99
N GLY A 158 10.64 -18.17 -7.74
CA GLY A 158 9.73 -17.41 -8.57
C GLY A 158 10.47 -16.94 -9.81
N VAL A 159 9.70 -16.62 -10.84
CA VAL A 159 10.23 -16.20 -12.15
C VAL A 159 9.68 -14.84 -12.57
N ILE A 160 8.67 -14.33 -11.86
CA ILE A 160 8.02 -13.06 -12.17
C ILE A 160 8.96 -11.92 -11.78
N ARG A 161 9.35 -11.12 -12.77
CA ARG A 161 10.23 -9.97 -12.58
C ARG A 161 9.39 -8.75 -12.20
N ILE A 162 9.85 -8.05 -11.17
CA ILE A 162 9.27 -6.78 -10.74
C ILE A 162 10.32 -5.70 -10.97
N LEU A 163 9.98 -4.74 -11.82
CA LEU A 163 10.80 -3.60 -12.19
C LEU A 163 10.44 -2.37 -11.35
N GLY A 164 11.44 -1.52 -11.08
CA GLY A 164 11.20 -0.16 -10.60
C GLY A 164 10.95 0.83 -11.75
N ALA A 165 10.72 2.10 -11.43
CA ALA A 165 10.53 3.18 -12.41
C ALA A 165 11.68 3.29 -13.45
N GLU A 166 12.90 2.94 -13.06
CA GLU A 166 14.09 2.92 -13.94
C GLU A 166 14.16 1.66 -14.83
N LYS A 167 13.10 0.84 -14.88
CA LYS A 167 13.00 -0.43 -15.63
C LYS A 167 14.09 -1.43 -15.27
N THR A 168 14.51 -1.43 -14.00
CA THR A 168 15.50 -2.37 -13.44
C THR A 168 14.83 -3.29 -12.43
N ASP A 169 15.30 -4.54 -12.34
CA ASP A 169 14.79 -5.47 -11.33
C ASP A 169 15.04 -4.94 -9.92
N ILE A 170 13.97 -4.89 -9.14
CA ILE A 170 14.01 -4.48 -7.73
C ILE A 170 13.87 -5.67 -6.78
N LEU A 171 13.58 -6.87 -7.31
CA LEU A 171 13.32 -8.06 -6.52
C LEU A 171 14.27 -9.21 -6.88
N VAL A 172 15.03 -9.69 -5.88
CA VAL A 172 15.90 -10.87 -5.98
C VAL A 172 15.75 -11.69 -4.68
N PRO A 173 15.29 -12.96 -4.73
CA PRO A 173 14.86 -13.72 -5.91
C PRO A 173 13.51 -13.22 -6.48
N PRO A 174 13.18 -13.52 -7.76
CA PRO A 174 11.94 -13.06 -8.40
C PRO A 174 10.67 -13.57 -7.69
N ALA A 175 9.55 -12.92 -7.99
CA ALA A 175 8.27 -13.16 -7.32
C ALA A 175 7.65 -14.51 -7.70
N LEU A 176 7.01 -15.15 -6.72
CA LEU A 176 6.24 -16.38 -6.90
C LEU A 176 4.89 -16.08 -7.55
N TYR A 177 4.24 -15.01 -7.11
CA TYR A 177 3.01 -14.47 -7.66
C TYR A 177 2.94 -12.95 -7.47
N THR A 178 2.06 -12.30 -8.23
CA THR A 178 1.73 -10.89 -8.07
C THR A 178 0.24 -10.61 -8.34
N LEU A 179 -0.28 -9.57 -7.70
CA LEU A 179 -1.61 -9.01 -7.78
C LEU A 179 -1.49 -7.57 -8.25
N ILE A 180 -2.30 -7.17 -9.22
CA ILE A 180 -2.27 -5.83 -9.80
C ILE A 180 -3.65 -5.21 -9.69
N SER A 181 -3.72 -4.08 -8.99
CA SER A 181 -4.83 -3.13 -9.05
C SER A 181 -4.48 -2.04 -10.05
N HIS A 182 -5.29 -1.90 -11.09
CA HIS A 182 -5.05 -1.01 -12.24
C HIS A 182 -5.43 0.46 -12.00
N GLY A 183 -5.42 0.85 -10.73
CA GLY A 183 -5.66 2.21 -10.28
C GLY A 183 -6.98 2.87 -10.73
N PRO A 184 -7.08 4.19 -10.53
CA PRO A 184 -8.17 5.01 -11.07
C PRO A 184 -8.25 5.07 -12.60
N SER A 185 -7.12 4.91 -13.30
CA SER A 185 -7.10 4.88 -14.76
C SER A 185 -7.89 3.67 -15.30
N GLY A 186 -7.79 2.54 -14.59
CA GLY A 186 -8.34 1.26 -15.00
C GLY A 186 -7.65 0.68 -16.24
N THR A 187 -6.51 1.23 -16.67
CA THR A 187 -5.74 0.74 -17.82
C THR A 187 -5.29 -0.69 -17.53
N GLY A 188 -5.62 -1.67 -18.37
CA GLY A 188 -5.32 -3.08 -18.07
C GLY A 188 -6.28 -3.75 -17.08
N ALA A 189 -7.23 -3.02 -16.48
CA ALA A 189 -8.24 -3.60 -15.59
C ALA A 189 -9.19 -4.52 -16.35
N LEU A 190 -9.71 -5.54 -15.67
CA LEU A 190 -10.77 -6.37 -16.21
C LEU A 190 -12.13 -5.72 -15.92
N GLY A 191 -12.81 -5.27 -16.98
CA GLY A 191 -14.16 -4.73 -16.90
C GLY A 191 -15.19 -5.78 -16.43
N ALA A 192 -16.41 -5.31 -16.13
CA ALA A 192 -17.50 -6.16 -15.63
C ALA A 192 -17.91 -7.29 -16.61
N SER A 193 -17.68 -7.09 -17.90
CA SER A 193 -17.98 -8.06 -18.97
C SER A 193 -16.87 -9.07 -19.24
N GLY A 194 -15.78 -9.04 -18.47
CA GLY A 194 -14.67 -9.94 -18.70
C GLY A 194 -13.52 -9.37 -19.54
N ARG A 195 -13.79 -8.28 -20.26
CA ARG A 195 -12.83 -7.70 -21.20
C ARG A 195 -11.85 -6.77 -20.50
N ARG A 196 -10.56 -6.94 -20.80
CA ARG A 196 -9.51 -6.04 -20.34
C ARG A 196 -9.62 -4.66 -21.01
N LEU A 197 -9.43 -3.59 -20.25
CA LEU A 197 -9.28 -2.23 -20.78
C LEU A 197 -7.94 -2.12 -21.51
N ALA A 198 -7.93 -1.38 -22.63
CA ALA A 198 -6.74 -1.28 -23.47
C ALA A 198 -5.57 -0.62 -22.71
N CYS A 199 -4.35 -1.07 -23.02
CA CYS A 199 -3.13 -0.45 -22.55
C CYS A 199 -2.95 0.98 -23.05
N VAL A 200 -2.19 1.76 -22.30
CA VAL A 200 -1.60 3.02 -22.77
C VAL A 200 -0.42 2.75 -23.73
N ALA A 201 0.18 3.81 -24.27
CA ALA A 201 1.35 3.71 -25.15
C ALA A 201 2.54 3.03 -24.45
N GLU A 202 3.34 2.27 -25.21
CA GLU A 202 4.43 1.40 -24.70
C GLU A 202 5.55 2.14 -23.95
N ASP A 203 5.71 3.45 -24.20
CA ASP A 203 6.71 4.28 -23.55
C ASP A 203 6.29 4.78 -22.16
N VAL A 204 5.00 4.65 -21.83
CA VAL A 204 4.43 5.07 -20.54
C VAL A 204 4.67 4.00 -19.46
N LEU A 205 5.07 4.40 -18.25
CA LEU A 205 5.35 3.47 -17.14
C LEU A 205 4.17 2.53 -16.83
N GLU A 206 2.93 3.04 -16.86
CA GLU A 206 1.69 2.26 -16.68
C GLU A 206 1.55 1.08 -17.68
N HIS A 207 2.17 1.15 -18.86
CA HIS A 207 2.02 0.11 -19.89
C HIS A 207 2.50 -1.27 -19.41
N GLU A 208 3.55 -1.32 -18.59
CA GLU A 208 4.17 -2.59 -18.19
C GLU A 208 3.16 -3.52 -17.51
N ASN A 209 2.25 -2.98 -16.71
CA ASN A 209 1.33 -3.79 -15.92
C ASN A 209 0.12 -4.32 -16.69
N CYS A 210 -0.01 -3.97 -17.98
CA CYS A 210 -1.13 -4.37 -18.81
C CYS A 210 -0.72 -5.16 -20.07
N ASN A 211 0.58 -5.28 -20.37
CA ASN A 211 1.12 -5.85 -21.61
C ASN A 211 1.18 -7.40 -21.63
N ASP A 212 0.93 -8.04 -20.49
CA ASP A 212 0.86 -9.49 -20.31
C ASP A 212 2.15 -10.28 -20.66
N ASP A 213 3.32 -9.65 -20.57
CA ASP A 213 4.60 -10.32 -20.85
C ASP A 213 5.19 -11.08 -19.64
N GLY A 214 4.59 -10.93 -18.45
CA GLY A 214 5.02 -11.60 -17.22
C GLY A 214 6.08 -10.82 -16.43
N ILE A 215 6.35 -9.60 -16.85
CA ILE A 215 7.13 -8.58 -16.15
C ILE A 215 6.13 -7.51 -15.68
N PHE A 216 6.37 -6.96 -14.49
CA PHE A 216 5.50 -5.94 -13.91
C PHE A 216 6.34 -4.80 -13.35
N LEU A 217 5.78 -3.60 -13.30
CA LEU A 217 6.47 -2.39 -12.84
C LEU A 217 5.81 -1.85 -11.57
N VAL A 218 6.62 -1.38 -10.64
CA VAL A 218 6.21 -0.61 -9.47
C VAL A 218 6.84 0.76 -9.51
N SER A 219 6.02 1.79 -9.36
CA SER A 219 6.46 3.18 -9.28
C SER A 219 5.63 3.97 -8.28
N VAL A 220 6.09 5.18 -7.99
CA VAL A 220 5.31 6.18 -7.27
C VAL A 220 4.15 6.61 -8.17
N ARG A 221 2.95 6.74 -7.60
CA ARG A 221 1.81 7.30 -8.32
C ARG A 221 2.19 8.65 -8.95
N SER A 222 1.87 8.80 -10.21
CA SER A 222 2.10 10.01 -11.00
C SER A 222 0.92 10.21 -11.95
N ASP A 223 0.24 11.35 -11.81
CA ASP A 223 -0.82 11.79 -12.72
C ASP A 223 -0.23 12.62 -13.89
N ALA A 224 1.07 12.47 -14.18
CA ALA A 224 1.74 13.21 -15.25
C ALA A 224 1.15 12.82 -16.63
N PRO A 225 0.93 13.76 -17.55
CA PRO A 225 0.29 13.47 -18.84
C PRO A 225 1.30 12.95 -19.90
N ASN A 226 2.35 12.27 -19.49
CA ASN A 226 3.48 11.87 -20.33
C ASN A 226 3.98 10.45 -19.97
N GLU A 227 5.19 10.10 -20.38
CA GLU A 227 5.78 8.77 -20.14
C GLU A 227 5.84 8.37 -18.66
N PHE A 228 5.78 9.34 -17.74
CA PHE A 228 5.80 9.10 -16.30
C PHE A 228 4.42 8.87 -15.69
N PHE A 229 3.34 8.76 -16.47
CA PHE A 229 2.04 8.37 -15.94
C PHE A 229 2.10 6.97 -15.32
N TYR A 230 1.62 6.84 -14.08
CA TYR A 230 1.55 5.57 -13.36
C TYR A 230 0.56 5.67 -12.19
N ASP A 231 -0.48 4.86 -12.14
CA ASP A 231 -1.42 4.83 -11.01
C ASP A 231 -1.80 3.45 -10.47
N ASP A 232 -1.14 2.41 -11.00
CA ASP A 232 -1.25 1.02 -10.56
C ASP A 232 -0.67 0.74 -9.16
N ILE A 233 -1.25 -0.27 -8.50
CA ILE A 233 -0.79 -0.82 -7.23
C ILE A 233 -0.49 -2.30 -7.44
N VAL A 234 0.77 -2.68 -7.21
CA VAL A 234 1.25 -4.06 -7.40
C VAL A 234 1.64 -4.67 -6.06
N LEU A 235 1.04 -5.81 -5.73
CA LEU A 235 1.33 -6.62 -4.54
C LEU A 235 1.89 -7.96 -4.97
N HIS A 236 3.11 -8.30 -4.56
CA HIS A 236 3.72 -9.60 -4.85
C HIS A 236 3.85 -10.48 -3.59
N ASP A 237 4.23 -11.75 -3.73
CA ASP A 237 4.40 -12.67 -2.60
C ASP A 237 5.49 -12.21 -1.61
N ARG A 238 6.53 -11.54 -2.14
CA ARG A 238 7.55 -10.87 -1.34
C ARG A 238 7.08 -9.52 -0.83
N ASN A 239 5.88 -9.09 -1.20
CA ASN A 239 5.08 -8.00 -0.66
C ASN A 239 4.16 -8.59 0.46
N ILE A 240 4.77 -9.40 1.31
CA ILE A 240 4.52 -9.58 2.73
C ILE A 240 4.09 -8.26 3.41
N SER A 241 2.94 -7.60 3.23
CA SER A 241 2.38 -6.82 4.35
C SER A 241 0.89 -6.65 4.26
N TYR A 242 0.23 -7.59 4.92
CA TYR A 242 -1.06 -7.34 5.55
C TYR A 242 -1.43 -8.48 6.51
N ASN A 243 -0.72 -8.61 7.63
CA ASN A 243 -1.16 -9.30 8.85
C ASN A 243 -0.26 -8.90 10.03
N LYS A 244 -0.83 -8.25 11.06
CA LYS A 244 -0.08 -7.72 12.21
C LYS A 244 0.64 -8.77 13.08
N ASP A 245 0.49 -10.08 12.83
CA ASP A 245 1.08 -11.13 13.68
C ASP A 245 1.85 -12.25 12.94
N THR A 246 2.26 -12.07 11.68
CA THR A 246 3.18 -13.03 11.04
C THR A 246 4.36 -12.36 10.36
N VAL A 247 5.54 -12.95 10.51
CA VAL A 247 6.86 -12.47 10.01
C VAL A 247 6.88 -12.24 8.49
N LEU A 248 5.91 -12.80 7.77
CA LEU A 248 5.64 -12.63 6.35
C LEU A 248 4.57 -11.53 6.08
N ALA A 249 4.44 -10.51 6.94
CA ALA A 249 3.67 -9.29 6.67
C ALA A 249 4.37 -7.90 6.92
N ARG A 250 5.70 -7.76 6.73
CA ARG A 250 6.43 -6.47 6.74
C ARG A 250 6.63 -5.68 5.42
N THR A 251 6.85 -6.28 4.25
CA THR A 251 7.18 -5.64 2.97
C THR A 251 6.13 -4.75 2.25
N VAL A 252 4.79 -4.89 2.32
CA VAL A 252 3.83 -3.86 1.74
C VAL A 252 3.73 -2.59 2.60
N GLU A 253 3.75 -2.68 3.94
CA GLU A 253 3.84 -1.54 4.86
C GLU A 253 5.20 -0.87 4.70
N SER A 254 6.28 -1.66 4.52
CA SER A 254 7.58 -1.11 4.14
C SER A 254 7.57 -0.47 2.76
N LEU A 255 6.94 -1.05 1.74
CA LEU A 255 6.85 -0.46 0.40
C LEU A 255 6.06 0.85 0.43
N ILE A 256 4.93 0.91 1.15
CA ILE A 256 4.14 2.12 1.36
C ILE A 256 4.90 3.14 2.25
N ALA A 257 5.69 2.69 3.23
CA ALA A 257 6.55 3.54 4.05
C ALA A 257 7.72 4.13 3.25
N CYS A 258 8.39 3.35 2.40
CA CYS A 258 9.44 3.83 1.51
C CYS A 258 8.86 4.82 0.48
N GLN A 259 7.69 4.51 -0.09
CA GLN A 259 7.02 5.32 -1.10
C GLN A 259 6.48 6.64 -0.53
N ASN A 260 5.96 6.65 0.70
CA ASN A 260 5.62 7.87 1.45
C ASN A 260 6.86 8.69 1.88
N ARG A 261 8.05 8.09 1.85
CA ARG A 261 9.35 8.72 2.14
C ARG A 261 10.18 9.00 0.88
N SER A 262 9.58 8.93 -0.32
CA SER A 262 10.26 9.10 -1.62
C SER A 262 11.55 8.25 -1.76
N SER A 263 11.51 7.03 -1.25
CA SER A 263 12.62 6.07 -1.17
C SER A 263 12.21 4.73 -1.83
N PHE A 264 13.17 3.97 -2.35
CA PHE A 264 13.00 2.66 -2.98
C PHE A 264 13.09 1.51 -1.98
N TYR A 265 12.32 0.44 -2.19
CA TYR A 265 12.37 -0.77 -1.36
C TYR A 265 13.40 -1.78 -1.91
N ARG A 266 14.48 -2.04 -1.16
CA ARG A 266 15.53 -3.05 -1.44
C ARG A 266 16.06 -3.68 -0.14
N PRO A 267 15.33 -4.60 0.49
CA PRO A 267 15.64 -5.15 1.83
C PRO A 267 16.90 -6.04 1.89
N THR A 268 17.43 -6.45 0.74
CA THR A 268 18.68 -7.23 0.66
C THR A 268 19.91 -6.35 0.38
N ASP A 269 19.72 -5.03 0.19
CA ASP A 269 20.81 -4.06 0.04
C ASP A 269 21.42 -3.78 1.42
N PRO A 270 22.75 -3.87 1.60
CA PRO A 270 23.38 -3.61 2.90
C PRO A 270 23.19 -2.18 3.42
N SER A 271 22.70 -1.29 2.55
CA SER A 271 22.38 0.12 2.84
C SER A 271 20.90 0.34 3.18
N ALA A 272 20.07 -0.72 3.16
CA ALA A 272 18.66 -0.64 3.48
C ALA A 272 18.41 -0.63 4.99
N ASP A 273 17.39 0.10 5.40
CA ASP A 273 16.94 0.12 6.79
C ASP A 273 16.18 -1.17 7.19
N GLU A 274 15.81 -1.27 8.47
CA GLU A 274 15.12 -2.45 9.03
C GLU A 274 13.74 -2.72 8.40
N GLU A 275 13.18 -1.71 7.73
CA GLU A 275 11.94 -1.80 6.98
C GLU A 275 12.22 -2.24 5.54
N GLY A 276 13.37 -1.88 4.97
CA GLY A 276 13.88 -2.30 3.67
C GLY A 276 14.05 -1.16 2.65
N CYS A 277 14.09 0.10 3.08
CA CYS A 277 14.13 1.29 2.23
C CYS A 277 15.55 1.82 1.94
N ILE A 278 15.78 2.33 0.73
CA ILE A 278 16.98 3.06 0.25
C ILE A 278 16.52 4.33 -0.51
N GLN A 279 17.07 5.52 -0.30
CA GLN A 279 16.47 6.75 -0.90
C GLN A 279 16.76 6.93 -2.40
N ALA A 280 15.77 7.46 -3.16
CA ALA A 280 15.91 7.92 -4.54
C ALA A 280 16.40 9.37 -4.60
N SER A 281 17.36 9.68 -5.46
CA SER A 281 17.73 11.07 -5.75
C SER A 281 17.70 11.34 -7.25
N ILE A 282 16.80 12.21 -7.72
CA ILE A 282 17.05 13.13 -8.85
C ILE A 282 16.73 14.52 -8.31
N SER A 283 17.73 15.32 -7.96
CA SER A 283 18.42 16.23 -8.86
C SER A 283 19.84 16.45 -8.34
N THR A 284 20.82 16.51 -9.24
CA THR A 284 22.24 16.68 -8.90
C THR A 284 22.50 18.02 -8.20
N GLY A 285 22.39 18.00 -6.87
CA GLY A 285 22.86 19.03 -5.97
C GLY A 285 23.28 18.36 -4.66
N LYS A 286 24.50 17.81 -4.61
CA LYS A 286 25.03 17.26 -3.35
C LYS A 286 25.20 18.41 -2.34
N CYS A 287 24.72 18.21 -1.11
CA CYS A 287 25.11 19.06 0.01
C CYS A 287 26.64 19.06 0.15
N GLN A 288 27.24 20.21 0.47
CA GLN A 288 28.68 20.32 0.65
C GLN A 288 29.18 19.41 1.78
N SER A 289 30.44 18.96 1.69
CA SER A 289 31.05 18.09 2.71
C SER A 289 30.91 18.70 4.12
N GLY A 290 30.36 17.94 5.07
CA GLY A 290 30.03 18.41 6.42
C GLY A 290 28.56 18.77 6.65
N TYR A 291 27.71 18.67 5.62
CA TYR A 291 26.26 18.86 5.70
C TYR A 291 25.53 17.65 5.12
N VAL A 292 24.33 17.36 5.65
CA VAL A 292 23.44 16.26 5.24
C VAL A 292 22.12 16.81 4.73
N MET A 293 21.45 16.09 3.83
CA MET A 293 20.17 16.49 3.25
C MET A 293 19.10 16.55 4.35
N SER A 294 18.40 17.68 4.45
CA SER A 294 17.35 17.92 5.43
C SER A 294 15.94 17.96 4.83
N GLY A 295 15.81 18.00 3.50
CA GLY A 295 14.51 18.01 2.80
C GLY A 295 14.57 18.59 1.38
N VAL A 296 13.41 18.62 0.70
CA VAL A 296 13.20 19.30 -0.58
C VAL A 296 11.99 20.23 -0.44
N ASP A 297 12.10 21.47 -0.89
CA ASP A 297 11.01 22.44 -0.78
C ASP A 297 9.94 22.27 -1.88
N SER A 298 8.84 23.01 -1.76
CA SER A 298 7.71 22.96 -2.70
C SER A 298 8.04 23.49 -4.12
N ARG A 299 9.29 23.87 -4.38
CA ARG A 299 9.82 24.24 -5.70
C ARG A 299 10.87 23.25 -6.20
N GLY A 300 11.07 22.14 -5.50
CA GLY A 300 12.00 21.07 -5.89
C GLY A 300 13.47 21.34 -5.55
N GLN A 301 13.80 22.26 -4.64
CA GLN A 301 15.19 22.55 -4.25
C GLN A 301 15.63 21.83 -2.97
N ILE A 302 16.89 21.34 -2.95
CA ILE A 302 17.49 20.58 -1.83
C ILE A 302 17.86 21.53 -0.69
N GLN A 303 17.45 21.20 0.55
CA GLN A 303 17.87 21.88 1.77
C GLN A 303 18.87 21.02 2.57
N CYS A 304 19.92 21.64 3.13
CA CYS A 304 21.04 20.96 3.80
C CYS A 304 21.25 21.45 5.25
N ALA A 305 21.59 20.55 6.18
CA ALA A 305 21.87 20.83 7.59
C ALA A 305 23.25 20.32 8.04
N PRO A 306 23.94 20.93 9.02
CA PRO A 306 25.29 20.53 9.43
C PRO A 306 25.31 19.15 10.09
N LYS A 307 26.34 18.36 9.80
CA LYS A 307 26.53 17.00 10.31
C LYS A 307 27.05 17.06 11.76
N MET A 308 26.21 16.72 12.75
CA MET A 308 26.58 16.78 14.17
C MET A 308 27.26 15.48 14.65
N GLU A 309 28.31 15.63 15.46
CA GLU A 309 28.99 14.56 16.20
C GLU A 309 28.28 14.31 17.56
N SER A 310 27.67 13.13 17.67
CA SER A 310 27.36 12.35 18.89
C SER A 310 26.94 13.05 20.20
N GLY A 311 25.66 12.88 20.56
CA GLY A 311 25.18 12.80 21.94
C GLY A 311 23.90 11.97 22.00
N LEU A 312 23.83 10.95 22.86
CA LEU A 312 22.68 10.06 23.06
C LEU A 312 22.02 10.35 24.42
N CYS A 313 20.69 10.23 24.52
CA CYS A 313 19.95 10.23 25.79
C CYS A 313 20.46 9.09 26.70
N GLN A 314 20.40 9.25 28.02
CA GLN A 314 20.88 8.22 28.95
C GLN A 314 20.02 6.95 28.88
N ASN A 315 20.62 5.82 29.27
CA ASN A 315 19.96 4.51 29.17
C ASN A 315 18.58 4.47 29.87
N GLY A 316 17.57 4.17 29.06
CA GLY A 316 16.16 4.05 29.47
C GLY A 316 15.31 5.30 29.21
N GLU A 317 15.88 6.33 28.58
CA GLU A 317 15.15 7.53 28.14
C GLU A 317 15.04 7.56 26.61
N VAL A 318 13.88 7.94 26.11
CA VAL A 318 13.55 8.04 24.70
C VAL A 318 13.71 9.49 24.26
N LEU A 319 14.49 9.75 23.22
CA LEU A 319 14.63 11.09 22.66
C LEU A 319 13.29 11.55 22.07
N LEU A 320 12.71 12.61 22.63
CA LEU A 320 11.49 13.22 22.10
C LEU A 320 11.77 14.26 21.02
N GLY A 321 12.98 14.83 20.99
CA GLY A 321 13.40 15.80 19.98
C GLY A 321 14.59 16.64 20.43
N TYR A 322 14.87 17.72 19.70
CA TYR A 322 15.91 18.70 20.02
C TYR A 322 15.27 20.06 20.26
N ASP A 323 15.86 20.86 21.15
CA ASP A 323 15.47 22.24 21.32
C ASP A 323 16.02 23.14 20.19
N GLN A 324 15.65 24.42 20.25
CA GLN A 324 15.91 25.42 19.21
C GLN A 324 17.41 25.74 19.05
N ASN A 325 18.25 25.29 19.99
CA ASN A 325 19.69 25.46 19.98
C ASN A 325 20.43 24.12 19.77
N GLY A 326 19.69 23.03 19.53
CA GLY A 326 20.25 21.70 19.27
C GLY A 326 20.52 20.86 20.53
N GLY A 327 19.98 21.22 21.69
CA GLY A 327 20.05 20.39 22.90
C GLY A 327 19.04 19.23 22.86
N LEU A 328 19.41 18.04 23.34
CA LEU A 328 18.52 16.86 23.38
C LEU A 328 17.39 17.02 24.42
N ILE A 329 16.17 16.63 24.06
CA ILE A 329 14.99 16.56 24.96
C ILE A 329 14.58 15.08 25.09
N CYS A 330 14.76 14.47 26.27
CA CYS A 330 14.58 13.01 26.49
C CYS A 330 13.43 12.71 27.49
N ASP A 331 12.75 11.56 27.35
CA ASP A 331 11.64 11.10 28.19
C ASP A 331 11.82 9.69 28.76
N GLY A 332 11.71 9.55 30.08
CA GLY A 332 11.98 8.33 30.85
C GLY A 332 10.79 7.41 31.12
N VAL A 333 9.65 7.57 30.42
CA VAL A 333 8.43 6.76 30.64
C VAL A 333 8.70 5.25 30.58
N VAL A 334 9.55 4.79 29.67
CA VAL A 334 9.89 3.37 29.52
C VAL A 334 10.59 2.81 30.78
N LYS A 335 11.48 3.59 31.38
CA LYS A 335 12.16 3.23 32.64
C LYS A 335 11.17 3.11 33.80
N LYS A 336 10.18 4.00 33.86
CA LYS A 336 9.12 3.98 34.88
C LYS A 336 8.18 2.79 34.70
N MET A 337 7.82 2.44 33.46
CA MET A 337 7.04 1.23 33.13
C MET A 337 7.74 -0.06 33.58
N LEU A 338 9.04 -0.19 33.28
CA LEU A 338 9.84 -1.34 33.69
C LEU A 338 9.94 -1.48 35.21
N ALA A 339 10.09 -0.36 35.94
CA ALA A 339 10.12 -0.35 37.39
C ALA A 339 8.79 -0.82 38.02
N CYS A 340 7.64 -0.42 37.46
CA CYS A 340 6.33 -0.92 37.89
C CYS A 340 6.18 -2.43 37.61
N GLY A 341 6.63 -2.88 36.42
CA GLY A 341 6.56 -4.28 36.03
C GLY A 341 7.39 -5.21 36.92
N GLN A 342 8.58 -4.78 37.38
CA GLN A 342 9.39 -5.53 38.34
C GLN A 342 8.73 -5.68 39.72
N GLN A 343 7.78 -4.80 40.06
CA GLN A 343 6.98 -4.86 41.28
C GLN A 343 5.65 -5.60 41.05
N GLY A 344 5.40 -6.14 39.85
CA GLY A 344 4.14 -6.79 39.49
C GLY A 344 2.97 -5.83 39.30
N LEU A 345 3.25 -4.56 39.00
CA LEU A 345 2.26 -3.48 38.89
C LEU A 345 2.26 -2.88 37.46
N LEU A 346 1.13 -2.32 37.05
CA LEU A 346 0.97 -1.63 35.77
C LEU A 346 1.22 -0.14 35.93
N PHE A 347 2.01 0.45 35.03
CA PHE A 347 2.18 1.90 34.98
C PHE A 347 0.98 2.54 34.27
N VAL A 348 0.29 3.43 34.97
CA VAL A 348 -0.94 4.11 34.53
C VAL A 348 -0.77 5.65 34.50
N GLY A 349 0.45 6.14 34.65
CA GLY A 349 0.79 7.57 34.66
C GLY A 349 0.79 8.20 36.07
N GLU A 350 1.66 9.19 36.27
CA GLU A 350 1.76 9.92 37.55
C GLU A 350 0.52 10.80 37.77
N GLY A 351 -0.07 10.74 38.97
CA GLY A 351 -1.31 11.46 39.29
C GLY A 351 -2.61 10.72 38.95
N SER A 352 -2.51 9.53 38.36
CA SER A 352 -3.69 8.69 38.07
C SER A 352 -4.35 8.17 39.35
N PRO A 353 -5.70 8.20 39.47
CA PRO A 353 -6.40 7.77 40.68
C PRO A 353 -6.09 6.32 41.06
N GLY A 354 -5.62 6.12 42.28
CA GLY A 354 -5.22 4.81 42.82
C GLY A 354 -3.85 4.31 42.35
N ALA A 355 -3.07 5.14 41.65
CA ALA A 355 -1.65 4.89 41.38
C ALA A 355 -0.77 5.46 42.50
N ASN A 356 0.40 4.86 42.72
CA ASN A 356 1.39 5.40 43.64
C ASN A 356 2.08 6.65 43.05
N ALA A 357 2.97 7.29 43.81
CA ALA A 357 3.70 8.49 43.38
C ALA A 357 4.56 8.29 42.12
N ALA A 358 4.90 7.04 41.77
CA ALA A 358 5.62 6.67 40.57
C ALA A 358 4.69 6.22 39.42
N GLY A 359 3.36 6.40 39.56
CA GLY A 359 2.38 6.07 38.53
C GLY A 359 2.05 4.58 38.39
N CYS A 360 2.43 3.71 39.34
CA CYS A 360 2.15 2.27 39.31
C CYS A 360 0.85 1.90 40.06
N ARG A 361 0.08 0.94 39.53
CA ARG A 361 -1.15 0.41 40.16
C ARG A 361 -1.31 -1.10 39.92
N ALA A 362 -1.91 -1.81 40.88
CA ALA A 362 -2.20 -3.25 40.75
C ALA A 362 -3.36 -3.51 39.78
N ALA A 363 -3.25 -4.58 38.98
CA ALA A 363 -4.34 -5.03 38.10
C ALA A 363 -5.51 -5.54 38.94
N ALA A 364 -6.69 -4.92 38.82
CA ALA A 364 -7.89 -5.40 39.50
C ALA A 364 -8.40 -6.67 38.78
N LEU A 365 -8.42 -7.80 39.47
CA LEU A 365 -9.09 -9.01 38.98
C LEU A 365 -10.61 -8.77 38.92
N PRO A 366 -11.31 -9.19 37.85
CA PRO A 366 -12.75 -9.03 37.76
C PRO A 366 -13.42 -9.90 38.82
N SER A 367 -14.18 -9.28 39.73
CA SER A 367 -15.03 -9.98 40.70
C SER A 367 -16.07 -10.78 39.93
N SER A 368 -16.00 -12.11 40.02
CA SER A 368 -16.98 -13.02 39.44
C SER A 368 -18.35 -12.83 40.10
N PRO A 369 -19.46 -12.94 39.34
CA PRO A 369 -20.81 -12.61 39.82
C PRO A 369 -21.34 -13.56 40.90
#